data_AF-A0AA42SGK2-F1
#
_entry.id   AF-A0AA42SGK2-F1
#
_cell.length_a   1.000
_cell.length_b   1.000
_cell.length_c   1.000
_cell.angle_alpha   90.00
_cell.angle_beta   90.00
_cell.angle_gamma   90.00
#
_symmetry.space_group_name_H-M   'P 1'
#
loop_
_entity.id
_entity.type
_entity.pdbx_description
1 polymer ?
#
loop_
_entity_poly.entity_id
_entity_poly.type
_entity_poly.pdbx_seq_one_letter_code
_entity_poly.pdbx_strand_id
1 'polypeptide(L)'
;MRNEFYNALRRHIEVNEKRTGYGGSLVIHQIGEDEVNDPSLVSLRVYGTRIHSDVVRLACGTSFTHELLPLKTVLLPSLNAVVQLQKKYGVTDA
;
A
#
# COMPACT_ATOMS: atom_id res chain seq x y z
N MET A 1 -1.48 11.11 14.30
CA MET A 1 -1.51 11.38 12.85
C MET A 1 -0.94 10.24 12.00
N ARG A 2 0.37 9.96 11.94
CA ARG A 2 0.89 8.90 11.04
C ARG A 2 0.40 7.48 11.37
N ASN A 3 0.30 7.11 12.65
CA ASN A 3 -0.30 5.83 13.05
C ASN A 3 -1.80 5.74 12.69
N GLU A 4 -2.54 6.84 12.79
CA GLU A 4 -3.95 6.89 12.42
C GLU A 4 -4.13 6.78 10.90
N PHE A 5 -3.23 7.37 10.14
CA PHE A 5 -3.16 7.19 8.69
C PHE A 5 -2.94 5.72 8.31
N TYR A 6 -1.97 5.03 8.92
CA TYR A 6 -1.75 3.60 8.67
C TYR A 6 -2.95 2.74 9.09
N ASN A 7 -3.57 3.03 10.23
CA ASN A 7 -4.80 2.34 10.64
C ASN A 7 -5.95 2.60 9.67
N ALA A 8 -6.07 3.82 9.14
CA ALA A 8 -7.08 4.16 8.15
C ALA A 8 -6.83 3.46 6.80
N LEU A 9 -5.58 3.31 6.38
CA LEU A 9 -5.20 2.54 5.20
C LEU A 9 -5.54 1.05 5.35
N ARG A 10 -5.18 0.42 6.48
CA ARG A 10 -5.55 -0.97 6.76
C ARG A 10 -7.06 -1.17 6.68
N ARG A 11 -7.81 -0.32 7.37
CA ARG A 11 -9.29 -0.34 7.34
C ARG A 11 -9.82 -0.11 5.92
N HIS A 12 -9.21 0.75 5.13
CA HIS A 12 -9.59 0.99 3.74
C HIS A 12 -9.42 -0.26 2.88
N ILE A 13 -8.33 -1.01 3.06
CA ILE A 13 -8.08 -2.29 2.38
C ILE A 13 -9.14 -3.31 2.80
N GLU A 14 -9.32 -3.54 4.11
CA GLU A 14 -10.26 -4.52 4.67
C GLU A 14 -11.72 -4.30 4.21
N VAL A 15 -12.17 -3.03 4.16
CA VAL A 15 -13.54 -2.68 3.77
C VAL A 15 -13.77 -2.89 2.27
N ASN A 16 -12.75 -2.63 1.44
CA ASN A 16 -12.89 -2.72 -0.02
C ASN A 16 -12.53 -4.11 -0.58
N GLU A 17 -11.77 -4.92 0.15
CA GLU A 17 -11.43 -6.30 -0.23
C GLU A 17 -12.69 -7.15 -0.47
N LYS A 18 -13.73 -6.95 0.33
CA LYS A 18 -14.99 -7.69 0.25
C LYS A 18 -15.93 -7.21 -0.87
N ARG A 19 -15.60 -6.11 -1.56
CA ARG A 19 -16.45 -5.51 -2.59
C ARG A 19 -16.16 -6.12 -3.96
N THR A 20 -17.19 -6.39 -4.73
CA THR A 20 -17.05 -6.84 -6.12
C THR A 20 -16.24 -5.85 -6.94
N GLY A 21 -15.17 -6.32 -7.59
CA GLY A 21 -14.24 -5.47 -8.37
C GLY A 21 -13.46 -4.45 -7.54
N TYR A 22 -13.37 -4.64 -6.21
CA TYR A 22 -12.67 -3.76 -5.27
C TYR A 22 -13.10 -2.28 -5.32
N GLY A 23 -14.25 -2.00 -5.93
CA GLY A 23 -14.80 -0.65 -6.10
C GLY A 23 -13.86 0.36 -6.77
N GLY A 24 -12.86 -0.09 -7.56
CA GLY A 24 -11.79 0.77 -8.10
C GLY A 24 -10.89 1.42 -7.03
N SER A 25 -11.03 0.99 -5.77
CA SER A 25 -10.31 1.55 -4.63
C SER A 25 -9.04 0.79 -4.30
N LEU A 26 -8.93 -0.47 -4.76
CA LEU A 26 -7.72 -1.30 -4.61
C LEU A 26 -7.15 -1.69 -5.97
N VAL A 27 -5.85 -1.94 -5.98
CA VAL A 27 -5.06 -2.46 -7.09
C VAL A 27 -4.53 -3.82 -6.68
N ILE A 28 -4.73 -4.81 -7.54
CA ILE A 28 -4.16 -6.15 -7.36
C ILE A 28 -2.73 -6.11 -7.92
N HIS A 29 -1.75 -6.55 -7.12
CA HIS A 29 -0.37 -6.68 -7.59
C HIS A 29 0.22 -8.01 -7.13
N GLN A 30 0.91 -8.71 -8.04
CA GLN A 30 1.64 -9.94 -7.71
C GLN A 30 3.09 -9.56 -7.40
N ILE A 31 3.53 -9.83 -6.17
CA ILE A 31 4.92 -9.59 -5.79
C ILE A 31 5.84 -10.57 -6.53
N GLY A 32 6.78 -10.03 -7.30
CA GLY A 32 7.83 -10.77 -8.01
C GLY A 32 9.07 -11.02 -7.15
N GLU A 33 9.93 -11.95 -7.57
CA GLU A 33 11.19 -12.29 -6.87
C GLU A 33 12.15 -11.09 -6.76
N ASP A 34 12.13 -10.20 -7.76
CA ASP A 34 12.92 -8.97 -7.79
C ASP A 34 12.38 -7.89 -6.84
N GLU A 35 11.11 -7.99 -6.44
CA GLU A 35 10.42 -7.03 -5.57
C GLU A 35 10.48 -7.39 -4.09
N VAL A 36 10.77 -8.66 -3.75
CA VAL A 36 10.76 -9.18 -2.37
C VAL A 36 11.58 -8.33 -1.42
N ASN A 37 12.72 -7.81 -1.91
CA ASN A 37 13.68 -7.04 -1.12
C ASN A 37 13.49 -5.52 -1.28
N ASP A 38 12.70 -5.05 -2.25
CA ASP A 38 12.54 -3.63 -2.56
C ASP A 38 11.05 -3.22 -2.66
N PRO A 39 10.43 -2.84 -1.54
CA PRO A 39 9.07 -2.29 -1.54
C PRO A 39 8.94 -0.98 -2.34
N SER A 40 10.04 -0.25 -2.54
CA SER A 40 10.01 0.97 -3.36
C SER A 40 9.86 0.64 -4.85
N LEU A 41 10.33 -0.52 -5.31
CA LEU A 41 10.14 -1.01 -6.67
C LEU A 41 8.67 -1.35 -6.94
N VAL A 42 8.00 -1.98 -5.99
CA VAL A 42 6.55 -2.22 -6.06
C VAL A 42 5.79 -0.89 -6.12
N SER A 43 6.13 0.05 -5.24
CA SER A 43 5.54 1.40 -5.26
C SER A 43 5.74 2.07 -6.63
N LEU A 44 6.92 1.94 -7.24
CA LEU A 44 7.20 2.51 -8.56
C LEU A 44 6.31 1.88 -9.64
N ARG A 45 6.14 0.55 -9.62
CA ARG A 45 5.33 -0.18 -10.61
C ARG A 45 3.84 0.09 -10.47
N VAL A 46 3.35 0.20 -9.24
CA VAL A 46 1.92 0.36 -8.95
C VAL A 46 1.49 1.84 -9.00
N TYR A 47 2.34 2.75 -8.51
CA TYR A 47 2.00 4.17 -8.33
C TYR A 47 2.81 5.13 -9.19
N GLY A 48 3.82 4.65 -9.92
CA GLY A 48 4.72 5.52 -10.70
C GLY A 48 5.74 6.31 -9.87
N THR A 49 5.85 6.03 -8.57
CA THR A 49 6.78 6.71 -7.65
C THR A 49 7.33 5.75 -6.59
N ARG A 50 8.55 5.98 -6.09
CA ARG A 50 9.17 5.18 -5.04
C ARG A 50 8.78 5.61 -3.61
N ILE A 51 8.03 6.69 -3.47
CA ILE A 51 7.78 7.36 -2.18
C ILE A 51 6.88 6.51 -1.25
N HIS A 52 5.92 5.77 -1.78
CA HIS A 52 4.91 5.05 -0.98
C HIS A 52 5.32 3.62 -0.58
N SER A 53 6.62 3.42 -0.31
CA SER A 53 7.16 2.10 0.09
C SER A 53 6.61 1.61 1.44
N ASP A 54 6.22 2.53 2.32
CA ASP A 54 5.55 2.28 3.59
C ASP A 54 4.14 1.71 3.40
N VAL A 55 3.37 2.25 2.46
CA VAL A 55 2.03 1.76 2.10
C VAL A 55 2.10 0.33 1.57
N VAL A 56 3.11 0.03 0.74
CA VAL A 56 3.33 -1.33 0.22
C VAL A 56 3.61 -2.31 1.36
N ARG A 57 4.54 -1.98 2.26
CA ARG A 57 4.85 -2.82 3.44
C ARG A 57 3.61 -3.06 4.29
N LEU A 58 2.87 -2.00 4.59
CA LEU A 58 1.63 -2.05 5.36
C LEU A 58 0.61 -3.01 4.75
N ALA A 59 0.40 -2.93 3.43
CA ALA A 59 -0.53 -3.79 2.69
C ALA A 59 -0.05 -5.25 2.62
N CYS A 60 1.27 -5.46 2.57
CA CYS A 60 1.87 -6.79 2.63
C CYS A 60 1.83 -7.41 4.03
N GLY A 61 1.49 -6.62 5.06
CA GLY A 61 1.52 -7.04 6.45
C GLY A 61 2.91 -7.04 7.08
N THR A 62 3.90 -6.41 6.43
CA THR A 62 5.26 -6.28 6.97
C THR A 62 5.38 -4.99 7.78
N SER A 63 6.05 -5.09 8.92
CA SER A 63 6.18 -3.98 9.89
C SER A 63 7.53 -3.27 9.77
N PHE A 64 8.58 -3.99 9.38
CA PHE A 64 9.93 -3.44 9.33
C PHE A 64 10.46 -3.31 7.89
N THR A 65 11.41 -2.39 7.70
CA THR A 65 12.01 -2.11 6.39
C THR A 65 12.88 -3.25 5.85
N HIS A 66 13.39 -4.11 6.72
CA HIS A 66 14.25 -5.25 6.39
C HIS A 66 13.46 -6.56 6.20
N GLU A 67 12.16 -6.56 6.46
CA GLU A 67 11.32 -7.73 6.25
C GLU A 67 11.05 -7.93 4.76
N LEU A 68 11.17 -9.18 4.33
CA LEU A 68 10.90 -9.59 2.96
C LEU A 68 9.41 -9.49 2.66
N LEU A 69 9.06 -8.97 1.48
CA LEU A 69 7.68 -9.01 1.02
C LEU A 69 7.28 -10.45 0.67
N PRO A 70 6.05 -10.87 0.98
CA PRO A 70 5.59 -12.21 0.66
C PRO A 70 5.40 -12.37 -0.85
N LEU A 71 5.91 -13.46 -1.42
CA LEU A 71 5.73 -13.85 -2.83
C LEU A 71 4.30 -14.31 -3.11
N LYS A 72 3.34 -13.37 -3.08
CA LYS A 72 1.92 -13.63 -3.31
C LYS A 72 1.25 -12.43 -3.95
N THR A 73 0.00 -12.63 -4.37
CA THR A 73 -0.87 -11.53 -4.78
C THR A 73 -1.26 -10.74 -3.54
N VAL A 74 -1.09 -9.42 -3.60
CA VAL A 74 -1.46 -8.47 -2.54
C VAL A 74 -2.45 -7.43 -3.07
N LEU A 75 -3.26 -6.90 -2.16
CA LEU A 75 -4.20 -5.83 -2.44
C LEU A 75 -3.62 -4.52 -1.91
N LEU A 76 -3.32 -3.62 -2.84
CA LEU A 76 -2.79 -2.29 -2.54
C LEU A 76 -3.90 -1.25 -2.67
N PRO A 77 -3.96 -0.21 -1.84
CA PRO A 77 -4.87 0.90 -2.06
C PRO A 77 -4.52 1.63 -3.36
N SER A 78 -5.50 2.19 -4.05
CA SER A 78 -5.23 3.03 -5.22
C SER A 78 -4.48 4.30 -4.80
N LEU A 79 -3.68 4.86 -5.71
CA LEU A 79 -2.92 6.09 -5.43
C LEU A 79 -3.82 7.24 -4.99
N ASN A 80 -5.01 7.36 -5.60
CA ASN A 80 -6.00 8.35 -5.22
C ASN A 80 -6.46 8.17 -3.76
N ALA A 81 -6.70 6.94 -3.31
CA ALA A 81 -7.07 6.66 -1.93
C ALA A 81 -5.94 7.01 -0.95
N VAL A 82 -4.69 6.69 -1.31
CA VAL A 82 -3.50 7.04 -0.52
C VAL A 82 -3.40 8.56 -0.35
N VAL A 83 -3.47 9.32 -1.44
CA VAL A 83 -3.36 10.79 -1.43
C VAL A 83 -4.52 11.43 -0.64
N GLN A 84 -5.74 10.91 -0.78
CA GLN A 84 -6.89 11.41 0.00
C GLN A 84 -6.70 11.18 1.50
N LEU A 85 -6.22 10.01 1.89
CA LEU A 85 -5.96 9.70 3.30
C LEU A 85 -4.78 10.51 3.85
N GLN A 86 -3.71 10.68 3.08
CA GLN A 86 -2.58 11.55 3.42
C GLN A 86 -3.04 12.97 3.73
N LYS A 87 -3.84 13.57 2.84
CA LYS A 87 -4.44 14.90 3.05
C LYS A 87 -5.32 14.95 4.29
N LYS A 88 -6.17 13.93 4.51
CA LYS A 88 -7.09 13.87 5.65
C LYS A 88 -6.35 13.84 7.00
N TYR A 89 -5.23 13.12 7.08
CA TYR A 89 -4.47 12.95 8.32
C TYR A 89 -3.25 13.88 8.43
N GLY A 90 -3.07 14.80 7.47
CA GLY A 90 -1.94 15.74 7.44
C GLY A 90 -0.57 15.07 7.26
N VAL A 91 -0.54 13.86 6.69
CA VAL A 91 0.70 13.13 6.40
C VAL A 91 1.12 13.52 5.00
N THR A 92 2.10 14.41 4.87
CA THR A 92 2.74 14.72 3.59
C THR A 92 4.07 14.00 3.62
N ASP A 93 4.26 12.99 2.77
CA ASP A 93 5.59 12.41 2.61
C ASP A 93 6.47 13.45 1.90
N ALA A 94 7.51 13.88 2.61
CA ALA A 94 8.56 14.78 2.15
C ALA A 94 9.57 14.04 1.27
#